data_AF-A0A358S7Z4-F1
#
_entry.id   AF-A0A358S7Z4-F1
#
_cell.length_a   1.000
_cell.length_b   1.000
_cell.length_c   1.000
_cell.angle_alpha   90.00
_cell.angle_beta   90.00
_cell.angle_gamma   90.00
#
_symmetry.space_group_name_H-M   'P 1'
#
loop_
_entity.id
_entity.type
_entity.pdbx_description
1 polymer ?
#
loop_
_entity_poly.entity_id
_entity_poly.type
_entity_poly.pdbx_seq_one_letter_code
_entity_poly.pdbx_strand_id
1 'polypeptide(L)'
;MKPDLKHKVLPVLILTVGGVLLLGLTFMAYYGVVLLGERFISGGNPQLFPMDRARFYTMAGIFIAYILVSRFLKNDLLKSLLFISPFTMALVVVILKYYETPFLALSIVVLFFLLTLGMFRMKRSNWMYYYAASMSFVIALAYAWPR
;
A
#
# COMPACT_ATOMS: atom_id res chain seq x y z
N MET A 1 -6.89 -34.85 -5.51
CA MET A 1 -7.06 -33.92 -4.38
C MET A 1 -7.60 -32.59 -4.92
N LYS A 2 -8.90 -32.34 -4.82
CA LYS A 2 -9.45 -31.00 -5.10
C LYS A 2 -9.05 -30.11 -3.91
N PRO A 3 -8.20 -29.09 -4.09
CA PRO A 3 -7.88 -28.20 -2.98
C PRO A 3 -9.16 -27.50 -2.56
N ASP A 4 -9.47 -27.62 -1.28
CA ASP A 4 -10.73 -27.22 -0.67
C ASP A 4 -10.96 -25.70 -0.82
N LEU A 5 -11.68 -25.31 -1.87
CA LEU A 5 -11.98 -23.92 -2.21
C LEU A 5 -12.68 -23.19 -1.06
N LYS A 6 -13.48 -23.88 -0.25
CA LYS A 6 -14.20 -23.29 0.89
C LYS A 6 -13.24 -22.71 1.93
N HIS A 7 -12.09 -23.35 2.17
CA HIS A 7 -11.10 -22.86 3.13
C HIS A 7 -10.31 -21.64 2.64
N LYS A 8 -10.36 -21.32 1.34
CA LYS A 8 -9.68 -20.13 0.77
C LYS A 8 -10.60 -18.93 0.56
N VAL A 9 -11.92 -19.15 0.43
CA VAL A 9 -12.89 -18.07 0.19
C VAL A 9 -12.89 -17.04 1.32
N LEU A 10 -12.90 -17.50 2.58
CA LEU A 10 -12.94 -16.60 3.73
C LEU A 10 -11.67 -15.71 3.82
N PRO A 11 -10.43 -16.25 3.74
CA PRO A 11 -9.23 -15.42 3.64
C PRO A 11 -9.25 -14.40 2.50
N VAL A 12 -9.69 -14.80 1.30
CA VAL A 12 -9.79 -13.88 0.15
C VAL A 12 -10.78 -12.74 0.44
N LEU A 13 -11.94 -13.06 1.01
CA LEU A 13 -12.96 -12.06 1.36
C LEU A 13 -12.45 -11.10 2.44
N ILE A 14 -11.74 -11.60 3.45
CA ILE A 14 -11.13 -10.76 4.50
C ILE A 14 -10.04 -9.86 3.90
N LEU A 15 -9.15 -10.41 3.07
CA LEU A 15 -8.08 -9.62 2.44
C LEU A 15 -8.64 -8.56 1.49
N THR A 16 -9.72 -8.87 0.76
CA THR A 16 -10.33 -7.91 -0.16
C THR A 16 -11.06 -6.81 0.58
N VAL A 17 -12.13 -7.16 1.30
CA VAL A 17 -12.99 -6.19 1.96
C VAL A 17 -12.21 -5.47 3.07
N GLY A 18 -11.53 -6.24 3.92
CA GLY A 18 -10.71 -5.67 4.99
C GLY A 18 -9.54 -4.86 4.45
N GLY A 19 -8.89 -5.29 3.36
CA GLY A 19 -7.77 -4.56 2.76
C GLY A 19 -8.20 -3.22 2.18
N VAL A 20 -9.34 -3.16 1.48
CA VAL A 20 -9.92 -1.91 0.97
C VAL A 20 -10.32 -0.98 2.11
N LEU A 21 -10.97 -1.51 3.15
CA LEU A 21 -11.35 -0.71 4.32
C LEU A 21 -10.11 -0.13 5.03
N LEU A 22 -9.09 -0.95 5.26
CA LEU A 22 -7.83 -0.53 5.87
C LEU A 22 -7.12 0.54 5.02
N LEU A 23 -7.12 0.36 3.71
CA LEU A 23 -6.57 1.34 2.77
C LEU A 23 -7.35 2.65 2.83
N GLY A 24 -8.69 2.61 2.86
CA GLY A 24 -9.53 3.79 3.02
C GLY A 24 -9.22 4.56 4.30
N LEU A 25 -9.11 3.84 5.43
CA LEU A 25 -8.69 4.43 6.70
C LEU A 25 -7.29 5.05 6.62
N THR A 26 -6.40 4.44 5.85
CA THR A 26 -5.03 4.96 5.67
C THR A 26 -5.02 6.25 4.86
N PHE A 27 -5.82 6.34 3.80
CA PHE A 27 -5.98 7.58 3.05
C PHE A 27 -6.63 8.68 3.89
N MET A 28 -7.61 8.35 4.74
CA MET A 28 -8.19 9.31 5.69
C MET A 28 -7.15 9.80 6.70
N ALA A 29 -6.32 8.90 7.23
CA ALA A 29 -5.23 9.27 8.13
C ALA A 29 -4.21 10.18 7.44
N TYR A 30 -3.81 9.86 6.21
CA TYR A 30 -2.94 10.70 5.39
C TYR A 30 -3.56 12.08 5.15
N TYR A 31 -4.84 12.15 4.79
CA TYR A 31 -5.54 13.40 4.58
C TYR A 31 -5.57 14.25 5.87
N GLY A 32 -5.76 13.61 7.04
CA GLY A 32 -5.62 14.27 8.33
C GLY A 32 -4.21 14.85 8.56
N VAL A 33 -3.15 14.11 8.22
CA VAL A 33 -1.76 14.62 8.30
C VAL A 33 -1.57 15.82 7.38
N VAL A 34 -2.10 15.79 6.17
CA VAL A 34 -2.02 16.92 5.23
C VAL A 34 -2.74 18.14 5.78
N LEU A 35 -4.00 18.01 6.24
CA LEU A 35 -4.76 19.13 6.78
C LEU A 35 -4.10 19.78 8.00
N LEU A 36 -3.57 18.96 8.91
CA LEU A 36 -2.82 19.47 10.06
C LEU A 36 -1.52 20.15 9.60
N GLY A 37 -0.80 19.54 8.67
CA GLY A 37 0.41 20.11 8.08
C GLY A 37 0.16 21.45 7.40
N GLU A 38 -0.86 21.55 6.55
CA GLU A 38 -1.24 22.80 5.87
C GLU A 38 -1.56 23.89 6.88
N ARG A 39 -2.31 23.58 7.95
CA ARG A 39 -2.68 24.55 8.98
C ARG A 39 -1.48 25.02 9.81
N PHE A 40 -0.62 24.12 10.25
CA PHE A 40 0.47 24.43 11.19
C PHE A 40 1.80 24.82 10.53
N ILE A 41 2.08 24.34 9.32
CA ILE A 41 3.35 24.58 8.62
C ILE A 41 3.19 25.67 7.56
N SER A 42 2.08 25.67 6.83
CA SER A 42 1.85 26.58 5.68
C SER A 42 0.81 27.66 5.97
N GLY A 43 0.42 27.86 7.23
CA GLY A 43 -0.52 28.90 7.64
C GLY A 43 -1.90 28.78 7.01
N GLY A 44 -2.31 27.58 6.58
CA GLY A 44 -3.55 27.33 5.86
C GLY A 44 -3.49 27.64 4.36
N ASN A 45 -2.31 27.88 3.78
CA ASN A 45 -2.15 28.01 2.32
C ASN A 45 -1.68 26.67 1.69
N PRO A 46 -2.55 25.96 0.95
CA PRO A 46 -2.22 24.66 0.37
C PRO A 46 -1.11 24.72 -0.70
N GLN A 47 -0.96 25.86 -1.38
CA GLN A 47 0.03 26.02 -2.46
C GLN A 47 1.48 26.04 -1.95
N LEU A 48 1.66 26.45 -0.69
CA LEU A 48 2.97 26.49 -0.03
C LEU A 48 3.30 25.17 0.67
N PHE A 49 2.35 24.22 0.73
CA PHE A 49 2.55 22.96 1.43
C PHE A 49 3.30 21.95 0.54
N PRO A 50 4.43 21.38 1.00
CA PRO A 50 5.23 20.47 0.18
C PRO A 50 4.59 19.08 0.09
N MET A 51 3.58 18.95 -0.77
CA MET A 51 2.72 17.76 -0.87
C MET A 51 3.50 16.46 -1.13
N ASP A 52 4.53 16.51 -1.96
CA ASP A 52 5.34 15.31 -2.26
C ASP A 52 6.13 14.82 -1.05
N ARG A 53 6.63 15.75 -0.21
CA ARG A 53 7.30 15.39 1.04
C ARG A 53 6.31 14.79 2.03
N ALA A 54 5.13 15.39 2.15
CA ALA A 54 4.08 14.87 3.02
C ALA A 54 3.69 13.43 2.63
N ARG A 55 3.41 13.19 1.34
CA ARG A 55 3.15 11.84 0.79
C ARG A 55 4.24 10.85 1.16
N PHE A 56 5.50 11.23 0.92
CA PHE A 56 6.65 10.36 1.16
C PHE A 56 6.82 10.03 2.65
N TYR A 57 6.78 11.03 3.53
CA TYR A 57 6.97 10.81 4.97
C TYR A 57 5.80 10.03 5.60
N THR A 58 4.57 10.30 5.20
CA THR A 58 3.42 9.52 5.68
C THR A 58 3.51 8.07 5.22
N MET A 59 3.83 7.83 3.95
CA MET A 59 4.05 6.48 3.42
C MET A 59 5.16 5.75 4.19
N ALA A 60 6.31 6.40 4.39
CA ALA A 60 7.41 5.83 5.14
C ALA A 60 7.00 5.48 6.58
N GLY A 61 6.28 6.39 7.26
CA GLY A 61 5.77 6.17 8.61
C GLY A 61 4.84 4.96 8.71
N ILE A 62 3.87 4.83 7.79
CA ILE A 62 2.93 3.70 7.75
C ILE A 62 3.69 2.40 7.46
N PHE A 63 4.65 2.42 6.53
CA PHE A 63 5.44 1.24 6.18
C PHE A 63 6.31 0.78 7.36
N ILE A 64 6.94 1.70 8.09
CA ILE A 64 7.70 1.41 9.31
C ILE A 64 6.78 0.84 10.39
N ALA A 65 5.62 1.45 10.62
CA ALA A 65 4.64 0.96 11.58
C ALA A 65 4.19 -0.47 11.25
N TYR A 66 3.93 -0.77 9.97
CA TYR A 66 3.66 -2.12 9.52
C TYR A 66 4.80 -3.08 9.86
N ILE A 67 6.06 -2.74 9.55
CA ILE A 67 7.20 -3.60 9.86
C ILE A 67 7.26 -3.88 11.37
N LEU A 68 7.12 -2.85 12.21
CA LEU A 68 7.16 -3.01 13.67
C LEU A 68 6.03 -3.92 14.18
N VAL A 69 4.79 -3.66 13.76
CA VAL A 69 3.61 -4.46 14.18
C VAL A 69 3.71 -5.90 13.65
N SER A 70 4.18 -6.09 12.42
CA SER A 70 4.30 -7.41 11.78
C SER A 70 5.27 -8.34 12.50
N ARG A 71 6.23 -7.82 13.27
CA ARG A 71 7.16 -8.62 14.07
C ARG A 71 6.47 -9.33 15.23
N PHE A 72 5.42 -8.74 15.80
CA PHE A 72 4.69 -9.28 16.95
C PHE A 72 3.51 -10.16 16.55
N LEU A 73 3.00 -10.00 15.34
CA LEU A 73 1.94 -10.84 14.82
C LEU A 73 2.47 -12.25 14.51
N LYS A 74 1.71 -13.29 14.85
CA LYS A 74 1.98 -14.66 14.41
C LYS A 74 1.10 -15.08 13.23
N ASN A 75 -0.05 -14.41 13.05
CA ASN A 75 -1.04 -14.75 12.03
C ASN A 75 -0.68 -14.14 10.66
N ASP A 76 -0.46 -15.00 9.66
CA ASP A 76 -0.17 -14.60 8.29
C ASP A 76 -1.31 -13.82 7.62
N LEU A 77 -2.56 -14.11 7.96
CA LEU A 77 -3.72 -13.40 7.42
C LEU A 77 -3.69 -11.93 7.84
N LEU A 78 -3.46 -11.67 9.14
CA LEU A 78 -3.39 -10.31 9.67
C LEU A 78 -2.19 -9.55 9.10
N LYS A 79 -1.03 -10.20 8.97
CA LYS A 79 0.14 -9.56 8.33
C LYS A 79 -0.13 -9.22 6.87
N SER A 80 -0.72 -10.14 6.12
CA SER A 80 -1.06 -9.93 4.71
C SER A 80 -2.10 -8.82 4.56
N LEU A 81 -3.11 -8.78 5.43
CA LEU A 81 -4.11 -7.73 5.49
C LEU A 81 -3.48 -6.36 5.76
N LEU A 82 -2.64 -6.26 6.79
CA LEU A 82 -1.95 -5.02 7.16
C LEU A 82 -0.92 -4.57 6.11
N PHE A 83 -0.39 -5.49 5.31
CA PHE A 83 0.55 -5.20 4.24
C PHE A 83 -0.10 -4.47 3.05
N ILE A 84 -1.39 -4.73 2.78
CA ILE A 84 -2.09 -4.16 1.60
C ILE A 84 -1.99 -2.64 1.59
N SER A 85 -2.27 -2.00 2.73
CA SER A 85 -2.26 -0.54 2.83
C SER A 85 -0.88 0.12 2.58
N PRO A 86 0.18 -0.16 3.37
CA PRO A 86 1.49 0.45 3.20
C PRO A 86 2.08 0.16 1.82
N PHE A 87 1.85 -1.05 1.28
CA PHE A 87 2.37 -1.40 -0.04
C PHE A 87 1.63 -0.67 -1.16
N THR A 88 0.29 -0.61 -1.11
CA THR A 88 -0.49 0.19 -2.08
C THR A 88 -0.07 1.66 -2.04
N MET A 89 0.08 2.23 -0.85
CA MET A 89 0.49 3.63 -0.69
C MET A 89 1.90 3.87 -1.25
N ALA A 90 2.85 2.96 -1.03
CA ALA A 90 4.18 3.04 -1.62
C ALA A 90 4.12 3.09 -3.16
N LEU A 91 3.32 2.23 -3.78
CA LEU A 91 3.13 2.22 -5.23
C LEU A 91 2.49 3.53 -5.73
N VAL A 92 1.43 4.00 -5.07
CA VAL A 92 0.76 5.27 -5.43
C VAL A 92 1.72 6.46 -5.34
N VAL A 93 2.54 6.53 -4.29
CA VAL A 93 3.53 7.61 -4.13
C VAL A 93 4.55 7.60 -5.27
N VAL A 94 5.00 6.43 -5.71
CA VAL A 94 5.90 6.31 -6.87
C VAL A 94 5.22 6.82 -8.14
N ILE A 95 3.98 6.41 -8.40
CA ILE A 95 3.25 6.84 -9.61
C ILE A 95 3.07 8.35 -9.64
N LEU A 96 2.62 8.93 -8.52
CA LEU A 96 2.41 10.37 -8.41
C LEU A 96 3.71 11.17 -8.50
N LYS A 97 4.81 10.66 -7.95
CA LYS A 97 6.13 11.31 -8.04
C LYS A 97 6.64 11.38 -9.48
N TYR A 98 6.39 10.34 -10.28
CA TYR A 98 6.84 10.26 -11.67
C TYR A 98 5.68 10.45 -12.65
N TYR A 99 4.66 11.21 -12.28
CA TYR A 99 3.45 11.39 -13.08
C TYR A 99 3.74 11.98 -14.46
N GLU A 100 4.72 12.88 -14.55
CA GLU A 100 5.17 13.48 -15.83
C GLU A 100 5.87 12.46 -16.76
N THR A 101 6.35 11.35 -16.22
CA THR A 101 7.09 10.31 -16.95
C THR A 101 6.43 8.93 -16.76
N PRO A 102 5.23 8.70 -17.33
CA PRO A 102 4.38 7.56 -17.01
C PRO A 102 5.04 6.20 -17.28
N PHE A 103 5.85 6.10 -18.34
CA PHE A 103 6.59 4.86 -18.63
C PHE A 103 7.65 4.54 -17.58
N LEU A 104 8.33 5.57 -17.04
CA LEU A 104 9.30 5.41 -15.97
C LEU A 104 8.59 5.05 -14.66
N ALA A 105 7.47 5.70 -14.34
CA ALA A 105 6.62 5.37 -13.21
C ALA A 105 6.16 3.90 -13.23
N LEU A 106 5.63 3.44 -14.37
CA LEU A 106 5.19 2.05 -14.58
C LEU A 106 6.35 1.07 -14.41
N SER A 107 7.51 1.39 -14.99
CA SER A 107 8.70 0.53 -14.90
C SER A 107 9.15 0.34 -13.45
N ILE A 108 9.17 1.42 -12.65
CA ILE A 108 9.54 1.36 -11.23
C ILE A 108 8.50 0.56 -10.45
N VAL A 109 7.21 0.80 -10.67
CA VAL A 109 6.11 0.10 -9.97
C VAL A 109 6.11 -1.40 -10.28
N VAL A 110 6.30 -1.78 -11.54
CA VAL A 110 6.42 -3.18 -11.96
C VAL A 110 7.66 -3.81 -11.34
N LEU A 111 8.80 -3.12 -11.36
CA LEU A 111 10.02 -3.61 -10.71
C LEU A 111 9.82 -3.83 -9.21
N PHE A 112 9.21 -2.87 -8.51
CA PHE A 112 8.95 -2.97 -7.08
C PHE A 112 8.00 -4.12 -6.73
N PHE A 113 6.97 -4.31 -7.56
CA PHE A 113 6.06 -5.45 -7.46
C PHE A 113 6.78 -6.79 -7.64
N LEU A 114 7.57 -6.93 -8.71
CA LEU A 114 8.32 -8.17 -8.99
C LEU A 114 9.36 -8.47 -7.91
N LEU A 115 10.07 -7.46 -7.40
CA LEU A 115 11.01 -7.62 -6.28
C LEU A 115 10.29 -8.10 -5.02
N THR A 116 9.10 -7.58 -4.75
CA THR A 116 8.26 -8.00 -3.61
C THR A 116 7.84 -9.47 -3.75
N LEU A 117 7.39 -9.87 -4.94
CA LEU A 117 7.05 -11.28 -5.23
C LEU A 117 8.27 -12.21 -5.11
N GLY A 118 9.42 -11.77 -5.63
CA GLY A 118 10.69 -12.49 -5.52
C GLY A 118 11.12 -12.70 -4.07
N MET A 119 11.02 -11.65 -3.24
CA MET A 119 11.29 -11.73 -1.80
C MET A 119 10.37 -12.73 -1.09
N PHE A 120 9.06 -12.72 -1.40
CA PHE A 120 8.11 -13.68 -0.84
C PHE A 120 8.39 -15.11 -1.29
N ARG A 121 8.86 -15.30 -2.53
CA ARG A 121 9.29 -16.59 -3.07
C ARG A 121 10.49 -17.13 -2.30
N MET A 122 11.51 -16.30 -2.08
CA MET A 122 12.73 -16.68 -1.35
C MET A 122 12.42 -17.08 0.10
N LYS A 123 11.52 -16.34 0.77
CA LYS A 123 11.11 -16.63 2.16
C LYS A 123 10.08 -17.76 2.28
N ARG A 124 9.68 -18.39 1.17
CA ARG A 124 8.58 -19.37 1.11
C ARG A 124 7.32 -18.90 1.84
N SER A 125 6.97 -17.63 1.62
CA SER A 125 5.86 -16.97 2.31
C SER A 125 4.52 -17.62 1.95
N ASN A 126 3.53 -17.42 2.81
CA ASN A 126 2.16 -17.89 2.60
C ASN A 126 1.55 -17.25 1.34
N TRP A 127 0.64 -17.96 0.67
CA TRP A 127 -0.02 -17.50 -0.57
C TRP A 127 -0.76 -16.16 -0.40
N MET A 128 -1.22 -15.87 0.83
CA MET A 128 -1.94 -14.65 1.19
C MET A 128 -1.13 -13.37 0.90
N TYR A 129 0.20 -13.42 1.04
CA TYR A 129 1.07 -12.28 0.74
C TYR A 129 1.13 -11.96 -0.75
N TYR A 130 1.10 -12.99 -1.61
CA TYR A 130 1.06 -12.81 -3.06
C TYR A 130 -0.27 -12.21 -3.49
N TYR A 131 -1.37 -12.65 -2.85
CA TYR A 131 -2.69 -12.07 -3.07
C TYR A 131 -2.72 -10.59 -2.67
N ALA A 132 -2.25 -10.28 -1.46
CA ALA A 132 -2.18 -8.91 -0.95
C ALA A 132 -1.34 -7.99 -1.85
N ALA A 133 -0.16 -8.45 -2.30
CA ALA A 133 0.68 -7.69 -3.22
C ALA A 133 0.00 -7.44 -4.57
N SER A 134 -0.63 -8.47 -5.14
CA SER A 134 -1.31 -8.37 -6.45
C SER A 134 -2.50 -7.42 -6.38
N MET A 135 -3.29 -7.52 -5.31
CA MET A 135 -4.41 -6.62 -5.07
C MET A 135 -3.94 -5.17 -4.91
N SER A 136 -2.88 -4.94 -4.13
CA SER A 136 -2.28 -3.61 -3.95
C SER A 136 -1.80 -3.01 -5.27
N PHE A 137 -1.18 -3.83 -6.12
CA PHE A 137 -0.74 -3.42 -7.45
C PHE A 137 -1.91 -2.99 -8.34
N VAL A 138 -2.98 -3.79 -8.39
CA VAL A 138 -4.19 -3.46 -9.16
C VAL A 138 -4.84 -2.17 -8.65
N ILE A 139 -4.98 -2.01 -7.34
CA ILE A 139 -5.57 -0.79 -6.76
C ILE A 139 -4.71 0.43 -7.05
N ALA A 140 -3.38 0.33 -6.89
CA ALA A 140 -2.48 1.44 -7.16
C ALA A 140 -2.55 1.90 -8.63
N LEU A 141 -2.57 0.94 -9.56
CA LEU A 141 -2.75 1.24 -10.98
C LEU A 141 -4.11 1.88 -11.24
N ALA A 142 -5.21 1.34 -10.70
CA ALA A 142 -6.55 1.90 -10.90
C ALA A 142 -6.69 3.32 -10.32
N TYR A 143 -6.06 3.59 -9.19
CA TYR A 143 -6.09 4.89 -8.52
C TYR A 143 -5.28 5.94 -9.26
N ALA A 144 -4.07 5.60 -9.69
CA ALA A 144 -3.11 6.54 -10.26
C ALA A 144 -2.99 6.44 -11.80
N TRP A 145 -3.92 5.74 -12.45
CA TRP A 145 -3.98 5.69 -13.92
C TRP A 145 -4.17 7.10 -14.46
N PRO A 146 -3.36 7.54 -15.44
CA PRO A 146 -3.55 8.84 -16.06
C PRO A 146 -4.94 8.92 -16.69
N ARG A 147 -5.68 9.96 -16.31
CA ARG A 147 -6.98 10.34 -16.89
C ARG A 147 -6.79 11.54 -17.79
#